data_AF-A0A6J8C0B9-F1
#
_entry.id   AF-A0A6J8C0B9-F1
#
_cell.length_a   1.000
_cell.length_b   1.000
_cell.length_c   1.000
_cell.angle_alpha   90.00
_cell.angle_beta   90.00
_cell.angle_gamma   90.00
#
_symmetry.space_group_name_H-M   'P 1'
#
loop_
_entity.id
_entity.type
_entity.pdbx_description
1 polymer ?
#
loop_
_entity_poly.entity_id
_entity_poly.type
_entity_poly.pdbx_seq_one_letter_code
_entity_poly.pdbx_strand_id
1 'polypeptide(L)'
;MGCQASLNYKRTHQRKLEHWKNTIKIKVDKFWNEKTLADVENKSSLTFLNTSNLEPNKPHHVWNVKTTPNDLNYLKAIIKARVMTGTYILQADKYKFTHYNVEATCQLCCSGNEDVIHFLTTCPILSTTREKYFSEIREIITYEITAEKWNNVFKNKTAISQLIVDYKI
;
A
#
# COMPACT_ATOMS: atom_id res chain seq x y z
N MET A 1 -37.94 21.58 46.21
CA MET A 1 -36.76 20.69 46.09
C MET A 1 -36.59 20.06 44.68
N GLY A 2 -37.24 20.52 43.61
CA GLY A 2 -37.31 19.75 42.34
C GLY A 2 -36.09 19.78 41.40
N CYS A 3 -35.08 20.64 41.60
CA CYS A 3 -34.10 20.95 40.55
C CYS A 3 -33.07 19.82 40.28
N GLN A 4 -32.60 19.14 41.33
CA GLN A 4 -31.51 18.14 41.20
C GLN A 4 -31.92 16.86 40.45
N ALA A 5 -33.17 16.41 40.60
CA ALA A 5 -33.66 15.19 39.95
C ALA A 5 -33.64 15.31 38.40
N SER A 6 -34.07 16.47 37.87
CA SER A 6 -34.09 16.75 36.42
C SER A 6 -32.68 16.72 35.81
N LEU A 7 -31.68 17.26 36.52
CA LEU A 7 -30.28 17.24 36.08
C LEU A 7 -29.70 15.81 36.03
N ASN A 8 -30.02 14.97 37.02
CA ASN A 8 -29.58 13.57 37.05
C ASN A 8 -30.26 12.72 35.96
N TYR A 9 -31.53 12.97 35.66
CA TYR A 9 -32.22 12.33 34.54
C TYR A 9 -31.56 12.67 33.20
N LYS A 10 -31.32 13.97 32.91
CA LYS A 10 -30.65 14.40 31.68
C LYS A 10 -29.25 13.79 31.53
N ARG A 11 -28.45 13.75 32.61
CA ARG A 11 -27.11 13.14 32.63
C ARG A 11 -27.13 11.63 32.36
N THR A 12 -28.06 10.89 32.95
CA THR A 12 -28.15 9.44 32.74
C THR A 12 -28.70 9.09 31.36
N HIS A 13 -29.65 9.87 30.82
CA HIS A 13 -30.11 9.74 29.43
C HIS A 13 -28.96 9.96 28.43
N GLN A 14 -28.18 11.04 28.57
CA GLN A 14 -27.05 11.31 27.67
C GLN A 14 -26.02 10.18 27.68
N ARG A 15 -25.67 9.64 28.86
CA ARG A 15 -24.73 8.50 28.98
C ARG A 15 -25.24 7.26 28.24
N LYS A 16 -26.54 6.95 28.32
CA LYS A 16 -27.14 5.83 27.56
C LYS A 16 -27.06 6.07 26.05
N LEU A 17 -27.33 7.30 25.59
CA LEU A 17 -27.25 7.66 24.17
C LEU A 17 -25.83 7.56 23.61
N GLU A 18 -24.82 8.10 24.31
CA GLU A 18 -23.42 8.00 23.84
C GLU A 18 -22.89 6.55 23.89
N HIS A 19 -23.30 5.76 24.88
CA HIS A 19 -22.97 4.33 24.92
C HIS A 19 -23.56 3.59 23.72
N TRP A 20 -24.85 3.81 23.41
CA TRP A 20 -25.51 3.23 22.23
C TRP A 20 -24.85 3.64 20.92
N LYS A 21 -24.50 4.93 20.75
CA LYS A 21 -23.75 5.42 19.59
C LYS A 21 -22.40 4.70 19.44
N ASN A 22 -21.63 4.57 20.53
CA ASN A 22 -20.36 3.83 20.50
C ASN A 22 -20.58 2.35 20.17
N THR A 23 -21.61 1.70 20.71
CA THR A 23 -21.93 0.30 20.39
C THR A 23 -22.27 0.12 18.90
N ILE A 24 -23.03 1.03 18.29
CA ILE A 24 -23.29 1.01 16.85
C ILE A 24 -22.01 1.29 16.07
N LYS A 25 -21.25 2.32 16.43
CA LYS A 25 -19.98 2.66 15.75
C LYS A 25 -19.03 1.45 15.75
N ILE A 26 -18.78 0.83 16.90
CA ILE A 26 -17.90 -0.35 17.01
C ILE A 26 -18.39 -1.50 16.10
N LYS A 27 -19.71 -1.74 16.01
CA LYS A 27 -20.25 -2.78 15.11
C LYS A 27 -20.12 -2.42 13.62
N VAL A 28 -20.34 -1.15 13.26
CA VAL A 28 -20.21 -0.65 11.88
C VAL A 28 -18.74 -0.66 11.45
N ASP A 29 -17.84 -0.11 12.27
CA ASP A 29 -16.40 -0.11 12.04
C ASP A 29 -15.89 -1.56 11.91
N LYS A 30 -16.30 -2.46 12.82
CA LYS A 30 -15.94 -3.88 12.75
C LYS A 30 -16.40 -4.53 11.44
N PHE A 31 -17.68 -4.36 11.06
CA PHE A 31 -18.22 -4.92 9.81
C PHE A 31 -17.45 -4.45 8.58
N TRP A 32 -17.09 -3.16 8.52
CA TRP A 32 -16.30 -2.63 7.40
C TRP A 32 -14.85 -3.11 7.43
N ASN A 33 -14.22 -3.32 8.59
CA ASN A 33 -12.90 -3.97 8.66
C ASN A 33 -12.96 -5.41 8.10
N GLU A 34 -13.85 -6.25 8.64
CA GLU A 34 -14.00 -7.65 8.21
C GLU A 34 -14.32 -7.76 6.71
N LYS A 35 -15.24 -6.90 6.22
CA LYS A 35 -15.55 -6.84 4.79
C LYS A 35 -14.37 -6.33 3.94
N THR A 36 -13.66 -5.29 4.36
CA THR A 36 -12.52 -4.76 3.60
C THR A 36 -11.41 -5.81 3.45
N LEU A 37 -11.12 -6.58 4.49
CA LEU A 37 -10.14 -7.67 4.42
C LEU A 37 -10.58 -8.77 3.45
N ALA A 38 -11.83 -9.26 3.56
CA ALA A 38 -12.37 -10.26 2.63
C ALA A 38 -12.44 -9.75 1.16
N ASP A 39 -12.83 -8.49 0.96
CA ASP A 39 -12.82 -7.83 -0.37
C ASP A 39 -11.39 -7.65 -0.92
N VAL A 40 -10.34 -7.78 -0.10
CA VAL A 40 -8.93 -7.59 -0.46
C VAL A 40 -8.23 -8.92 -0.74
N GLU A 41 -8.45 -9.95 0.09
CA GLU A 41 -7.95 -11.33 -0.13
C GLU A 41 -8.32 -11.87 -1.52
N ASN A 42 -9.49 -11.49 -2.03
CA ASN A 42 -10.02 -11.93 -3.32
C ASN A 42 -9.52 -11.10 -4.52
N LYS A 43 -8.58 -10.14 -4.35
CA LYS A 43 -8.11 -9.26 -5.43
C LYS A 43 -6.64 -9.51 -5.79
N SER A 44 -6.43 -10.30 -6.85
CA SER A 44 -5.10 -10.53 -7.46
C SER A 44 -4.38 -9.25 -7.90
N SER A 45 -5.10 -8.17 -8.21
CA SER A 45 -4.50 -6.87 -8.48
C SER A 45 -3.75 -6.28 -7.28
N LEU A 46 -4.09 -6.67 -6.05
CA LEU A 46 -3.43 -6.17 -4.83
C LEU A 46 -2.17 -6.97 -4.43
N THR A 47 -1.66 -7.85 -5.31
CA THR A 47 -0.50 -8.73 -5.04
C THR A 47 0.75 -8.01 -4.52
N PHE A 48 0.96 -6.73 -4.88
CA PHE A 48 2.11 -5.94 -4.41
C PHE A 48 1.77 -4.94 -3.30
N LEU A 49 0.56 -4.96 -2.74
CA LEU A 49 0.10 -4.03 -1.70
C LEU A 49 0.16 -4.69 -0.32
N ASN A 50 0.72 -4.03 0.70
CA ASN A 50 0.63 -4.54 2.07
C ASN A 50 -0.79 -4.38 2.63
N THR A 51 -1.57 -5.46 2.53
CA THR A 51 -2.97 -5.53 2.94
C THR A 51 -3.15 -5.45 4.47
N SER A 52 -2.12 -5.82 5.24
CA SER A 52 -2.14 -5.86 6.72
C SER A 52 -2.39 -4.50 7.38
N ASN A 53 -2.04 -3.41 6.68
CA ASN A 53 -2.11 -2.03 7.19
C ASN A 53 -3.36 -1.26 6.69
N LEU A 54 -4.37 -1.96 6.16
CA LEU A 54 -5.58 -1.35 5.60
C LEU A 54 -6.64 -1.07 6.69
N GLU A 55 -6.66 0.15 7.20
CA GLU A 55 -7.69 0.65 8.12
C GLU A 55 -8.85 1.36 7.36
N PRO A 56 -10.12 0.97 7.55
CA PRO A 56 -11.26 1.70 7.00
C PRO A 56 -11.29 3.18 7.41
N ASN A 57 -11.68 4.05 6.47
CA ASN A 57 -11.69 5.52 6.60
C ASN A 57 -10.31 6.19 6.72
N LYS A 58 -9.20 5.44 6.64
CA LYS A 58 -7.83 5.98 6.63
C LYS A 58 -7.23 5.88 5.21
N PRO A 59 -6.66 6.96 4.66
CA PRO A 59 -5.93 6.87 3.40
C PRO A 59 -4.70 5.95 3.54
N HIS A 60 -4.53 5.02 2.60
CA HIS A 60 -3.31 4.20 2.48
C HIS A 60 -2.07 5.10 2.38
N HIS A 61 -0.91 4.68 2.91
CA HIS A 61 0.22 5.60 3.08
C HIS A 61 0.82 6.17 1.77
N VAL A 62 0.56 5.55 0.62
CA VAL A 62 0.87 6.16 -0.70
C VAL A 62 0.10 7.46 -0.97
N TRP A 63 -1.06 7.66 -0.33
CA TRP A 63 -1.86 8.89 -0.37
C TRP A 63 -1.57 9.83 0.83
N ASN A 64 -0.59 9.51 1.70
CA ASN A 64 -0.23 10.32 2.88
C ASN A 64 0.59 11.57 2.51
N VAL A 65 0.23 12.24 1.41
CA VAL A 65 0.85 13.49 0.98
C VAL A 65 -0.25 14.54 0.86
N LYS A 66 -0.18 15.59 1.69
CA LYS A 66 -1.14 16.71 1.70
C LYS A 66 -0.98 17.54 0.43
N THR A 67 -1.61 17.07 -0.65
CA THR A 67 -1.39 17.52 -2.02
C THR A 67 -2.65 18.12 -2.61
N THR A 68 -2.49 19.16 -3.43
CA THR A 68 -3.54 19.58 -4.36
C THR A 68 -3.48 18.69 -5.61
N PRO A 69 -4.57 18.56 -6.39
CA PRO A 69 -4.59 17.69 -7.58
C PRO A 69 -3.54 18.02 -8.66
N ASN A 70 -2.94 19.20 -8.62
CA ASN A 70 -1.91 19.65 -9.57
C ASN A 70 -0.48 19.50 -9.02
N ASP A 71 -0.27 18.98 -7.80
CA ASP A 71 1.06 18.70 -7.28
C ASP A 71 1.69 17.49 -8.01
N LEU A 72 2.93 17.62 -8.43
CA LEU A 72 3.78 16.52 -8.90
C LEU A 72 3.79 15.33 -7.92
N ASN A 73 3.64 15.57 -6.62
CA ASN A 73 3.54 14.53 -5.60
C ASN A 73 2.22 13.75 -5.64
N TYR A 74 1.10 14.39 -6.04
CA TYR A 74 -0.16 13.70 -6.30
C TYR A 74 -0.05 12.78 -7.53
N LEU A 75 0.60 13.25 -8.60
CA LEU A 75 0.89 12.42 -9.78
C LEU A 75 1.81 11.23 -9.44
N LYS A 76 2.84 11.44 -8.61
CA LYS A 76 3.68 10.35 -8.07
C LYS A 76 2.86 9.35 -7.23
N ALA A 77 1.92 9.81 -6.42
CA ALA A 77 1.03 8.94 -5.65
C ALA A 77 0.13 8.07 -6.56
N ILE A 78 -0.44 8.66 -7.62
CA ILE A 78 -1.20 7.90 -8.64
C ILE A 78 -0.32 6.85 -9.32
N ILE A 79 0.91 7.20 -9.71
CA ILE A 79 1.82 6.24 -10.38
C ILE A 79 2.20 5.11 -9.42
N LYS A 80 2.57 5.41 -8.17
CA LYS A 80 2.79 4.40 -7.12
C LYS A 80 1.58 3.48 -6.95
N ALA A 81 0.38 4.05 -6.80
CA ALA A 81 -0.86 3.30 -6.66
C ALA A 81 -1.11 2.36 -7.85
N ARG A 82 -0.85 2.82 -9.08
CA ARG A 82 -0.99 1.99 -10.28
C ARG A 82 0.03 0.85 -10.33
N VAL A 83 1.29 1.08 -9.95
CA VAL A 83 2.33 0.04 -9.93
C VAL A 83 2.00 -1.04 -8.89
N MET A 84 1.66 -0.66 -7.66
CA MET A 84 1.30 -1.62 -6.60
C MET A 84 0.04 -2.43 -6.92
N THR A 85 -0.90 -1.85 -7.67
CA THR A 85 -2.16 -2.51 -8.05
C THR A 85 -2.09 -3.27 -9.39
N GLY A 86 -0.91 -3.37 -10.02
CA GLY A 86 -0.76 -3.98 -11.34
C GLY A 86 -1.55 -3.27 -12.45
N THR A 87 -1.99 -2.03 -12.25
CA THR A 87 -2.76 -1.23 -13.23
C THR A 87 -1.89 -0.19 -13.96
N TYR A 88 -0.59 -0.15 -13.69
CA TYR A 88 0.38 0.61 -14.49
C TYR A 88 0.76 -0.21 -15.72
N ILE A 89 0.36 0.25 -16.91
CA ILE A 89 0.54 -0.48 -18.16
C ILE A 89 2.01 -0.40 -18.63
N LEU A 90 2.79 -1.42 -18.30
CA LEU A 90 4.18 -1.57 -18.74
C LEU A 90 4.26 -2.13 -20.16
N GLN A 91 5.45 -2.11 -20.80
CA GLN A 91 5.59 -2.65 -22.15
C GLN A 91 5.30 -4.14 -22.25
N ALA A 92 5.65 -4.94 -21.22
CA ALA A 92 5.29 -6.36 -21.19
C ALA A 92 3.77 -6.59 -21.18
N ASP A 93 2.96 -5.62 -20.74
CA ASP A 93 1.50 -5.71 -20.77
C ASP A 93 0.94 -5.21 -22.12
N LYS A 94 1.51 -4.15 -22.69
CA LYS A 94 1.17 -3.74 -24.07
C LYS A 94 1.45 -4.85 -25.07
N TYR A 95 2.59 -5.55 -24.94
CA TYR A 95 2.92 -6.69 -25.80
C TYR A 95 1.89 -7.82 -25.72
N LYS A 96 1.27 -8.06 -24.56
CA LYS A 96 0.20 -9.08 -24.38
C LYS A 96 -1.13 -8.66 -25.01
N PHE A 97 -1.47 -7.36 -25.00
CA PHE A 97 -2.82 -6.88 -25.32
C PHE A 97 -2.96 -6.13 -26.66
N THR A 98 -1.89 -5.52 -27.19
CA THR A 98 -1.91 -4.87 -28.51
C THR A 98 -1.43 -5.83 -29.61
N HIS A 99 -2.21 -5.97 -30.68
CA HIS A 99 -1.89 -6.82 -31.84
C HIS A 99 -0.83 -6.20 -32.80
N TYR A 100 -0.03 -5.26 -32.29
CA TYR A 100 1.03 -4.56 -33.03
C TYR A 100 2.40 -5.02 -32.52
N ASN A 101 3.46 -4.80 -33.31
CA ASN A 101 4.85 -5.07 -32.92
C ASN A 101 5.34 -4.07 -31.85
N VAL A 102 4.78 -4.15 -30.64
CA VAL A 102 5.26 -3.47 -29.44
C VAL A 102 6.19 -4.44 -28.72
N GLU A 103 7.48 -4.16 -28.69
CA GLU A 103 8.39 -4.99 -27.91
C GLU A 103 8.08 -4.91 -26.41
N ALA A 104 8.19 -6.03 -25.71
CA ALA A 104 8.15 -6.06 -24.25
C ALA A 104 9.36 -5.38 -23.57
N THR A 105 10.39 -5.03 -24.35
CA THR A 105 11.69 -4.49 -23.89
C THR A 105 11.54 -3.21 -23.05
N CYS A 106 12.25 -3.12 -21.93
CA CYS A 106 12.24 -1.93 -21.08
C CYS A 106 12.84 -0.71 -21.78
N GLN A 107 12.06 0.36 -21.91
CA GLN A 107 12.44 1.56 -22.66
C GLN A 107 13.45 2.46 -21.94
N LEU A 108 13.73 2.19 -20.65
CA LEU A 108 14.74 2.94 -19.91
C LEU A 108 16.15 2.39 -20.17
N CYS A 109 16.30 1.07 -20.15
CA CYS A 109 17.59 0.37 -20.16
C CYS A 109 17.84 -0.48 -21.42
N CYS A 110 16.86 -0.56 -22.33
CA CYS A 110 16.85 -1.38 -23.55
C CYS A 110 17.27 -2.85 -23.33
N SER A 111 17.00 -3.40 -22.14
CA SER A 111 17.50 -4.73 -21.75
C SER A 111 16.50 -5.47 -20.85
N GLY A 112 16.02 -6.63 -21.33
CA GLY A 112 15.00 -7.43 -20.66
C GLY A 112 13.60 -6.83 -20.74
N ASN A 113 12.60 -7.60 -20.29
CA ASN A 113 11.19 -7.20 -20.34
C ASN A 113 10.88 -6.11 -19.30
N GLU A 114 10.03 -5.16 -19.67
CA GLU A 114 9.45 -4.18 -18.76
C GLU A 114 8.30 -4.80 -17.98
N ASP A 115 8.63 -5.48 -16.87
CA ASP A 115 7.67 -5.89 -15.85
C ASP A 115 7.96 -5.20 -14.49
N VAL A 116 7.03 -5.33 -13.54
CA VAL A 116 7.11 -4.68 -12.22
C VAL A 116 8.39 -5.12 -11.47
N ILE A 117 8.78 -6.39 -11.61
CA ILE A 117 9.96 -6.95 -10.95
C ILE A 117 11.25 -6.41 -11.59
N HIS A 118 11.30 -6.29 -12.93
CA HIS A 118 12.42 -5.66 -13.61
C HIS A 118 12.60 -4.22 -13.17
N PHE A 119 11.52 -3.43 -13.21
CA PHE A 119 11.52 -2.02 -12.81
C PHE A 119 11.96 -1.85 -11.34
N LEU A 120 11.35 -2.61 -10.42
CA LEU A 120 11.62 -2.54 -8.99
C LEU A 120 12.92 -3.21 -8.54
N THR A 121 13.57 -4.09 -9.32
CA THR A 121 14.73 -4.84 -8.79
C THR A 121 15.97 -4.91 -9.68
N THR A 122 15.86 -4.93 -11.01
CA THR A 122 17.02 -5.20 -11.89
C THR A 122 17.35 -4.09 -12.90
N CYS A 123 16.41 -3.23 -13.30
CA CYS A 123 16.64 -2.17 -14.30
C CYS A 123 17.90 -1.34 -13.97
N PRO A 124 18.98 -1.37 -14.79
CA PRO A 124 20.27 -0.77 -14.40
C PRO A 124 20.21 0.76 -14.30
N ILE A 125 19.39 1.42 -15.10
CA ILE A 125 19.19 2.88 -15.07
C ILE A 125 18.57 3.36 -13.73
N LEU A 126 17.78 2.50 -13.09
CA LEU A 126 17.16 2.79 -11.79
C LEU A 126 18.02 2.31 -10.60
N SER A 127 19.22 1.76 -10.83
CA SER A 127 20.09 1.20 -9.79
C SER A 127 20.42 2.20 -8.68
N THR A 128 20.94 3.38 -9.01
CA THR A 128 21.26 4.45 -8.04
C THR A 128 20.05 4.89 -7.23
N THR A 129 18.86 4.90 -7.83
CA THR A 129 17.60 5.21 -7.12
C THR A 129 17.21 4.10 -6.16
N ARG A 130 17.36 2.83 -6.55
CA ARG A 130 17.06 1.67 -5.70
C ARG A 130 18.07 1.47 -4.58
N GLU A 131 19.35 1.73 -4.81
CA GLU A 131 20.41 1.40 -3.86
C GLU A 131 20.20 2.08 -2.51
N LYS A 132 19.67 3.30 -2.51
CA LYS A 132 19.24 4.00 -1.28
C LYS A 132 18.20 3.20 -0.48
N TYR A 133 17.20 2.62 -1.14
CA TYR A 133 16.20 1.80 -0.43
C TYR A 133 16.79 0.44 -0.05
N PHE A 134 17.63 -0.16 -0.90
CA PHE A 134 18.31 -1.42 -0.60
C PHE A 134 19.27 -1.31 0.59
N SER A 135 20.04 -0.24 0.75
CA SER A 135 20.93 -0.06 1.90
C SER A 135 20.13 0.01 3.20
N GLU A 136 19.09 0.84 3.25
CA GLU A 136 18.28 1.03 4.45
C GLU A 136 17.44 -0.23 4.80
N ILE A 137 16.87 -0.94 3.81
CA ILE A 137 16.19 -2.23 4.02
C ILE A 137 17.18 -3.30 4.50
N ARG A 138 18.39 -3.35 3.91
CA ARG A 138 19.43 -4.30 4.26
C ARG A 138 19.93 -4.10 5.69
N GLU A 139 20.11 -2.87 6.13
CA GLU A 139 20.47 -2.53 7.51
C GLU A 139 19.44 -3.10 8.48
N ILE A 140 18.15 -2.84 8.26
CA ILE A 140 17.05 -3.36 9.10
C ILE A 140 17.02 -4.89 9.11
N ILE A 141 17.05 -5.55 7.94
CA ILE A 141 16.98 -7.03 7.86
C ILE A 141 18.24 -7.70 8.46
N THR A 142 19.40 -7.04 8.38
CA THR A 142 20.64 -7.55 8.97
C THR A 142 20.67 -7.38 10.48
N TYR A 143 20.05 -6.31 11.01
CA TYR A 143 19.96 -6.01 12.45
C TYR A 143 18.86 -6.81 13.16
N GLU A 144 17.64 -6.84 12.61
CA GLU A 144 16.47 -7.51 13.20
C GLU A 144 16.47 -9.04 12.99
N ILE A 145 17.21 -9.55 11.99
CA ILE A 145 17.24 -10.99 11.64
C ILE A 145 18.67 -11.49 11.46
N THR A 146 19.17 -11.59 10.23
CA THR A 146 20.56 -12.00 9.91
C THR A 146 20.97 -11.54 8.51
N ALA A 147 22.28 -11.38 8.29
CA ALA A 147 22.86 -11.17 6.96
C ALA A 147 22.56 -12.32 5.98
N GLU A 148 22.40 -13.56 6.47
CA GLU A 148 22.00 -14.70 5.65
C GLU A 148 20.55 -14.56 5.14
N LYS A 149 19.64 -14.09 6.01
CA LYS A 149 18.25 -13.84 5.64
C LYS A 149 18.17 -12.78 4.53
N TRP A 150 18.95 -11.70 4.62
CA TRP A 150 19.06 -10.70 3.54
C TRP A 150 19.45 -11.36 2.20
N ASN A 151 20.50 -12.19 2.18
CA ASN A 151 20.95 -12.84 0.95
C ASN A 151 19.89 -13.77 0.34
N ASN A 152 19.08 -14.43 1.16
CA ASN A 152 18.00 -15.30 0.70
C ASN A 152 16.76 -14.50 0.24
N VAL A 153 16.46 -13.37 0.89
CA VAL A 153 15.43 -12.41 0.46
C VAL A 153 15.79 -11.73 -0.86
N PHE A 154 17.01 -11.25 -1.03
CA PHE A 154 17.47 -10.52 -2.23
C PHE A 154 17.51 -11.40 -3.50
N LYS A 155 17.63 -12.73 -3.34
CA LYS A 155 17.46 -13.71 -4.41
C LYS A 155 15.98 -13.84 -4.84
N ASN A 156 15.04 -13.81 -3.90
CA ASN A 156 13.61 -13.87 -4.19
C ASN A 156 13.10 -12.50 -4.67
N LYS A 157 13.02 -12.33 -6.00
CA LYS A 157 12.66 -11.05 -6.61
C LYS A 157 11.25 -10.56 -6.29
N THR A 158 10.30 -11.44 -5.99
CA THR A 158 8.97 -11.04 -5.50
C THR A 158 9.07 -10.50 -4.07
N ALA A 159 9.77 -11.19 -3.18
CA ALA A 159 9.91 -10.77 -1.78
C ALA A 159 10.66 -9.42 -1.64
N ILE A 160 11.75 -9.23 -2.39
CA ILE A 160 12.45 -7.93 -2.36
C ILE A 160 11.63 -6.82 -3.07
N SER A 161 10.81 -7.14 -4.08
CA SER A 161 9.87 -6.14 -4.66
C SER A 161 8.83 -5.70 -3.63
N GLN A 162 8.26 -6.63 -2.86
CA GLN A 162 7.31 -6.29 -1.79
C GLN A 162 7.96 -5.39 -0.74
N LEU A 163 9.17 -5.75 -0.29
CA LEU A 163 9.90 -4.95 0.70
C LEU A 163 10.21 -3.53 0.19
N ILE A 164 10.52 -3.33 -1.10
CA ILE A 164 10.71 -1.99 -1.68
C ILE A 164 9.42 -1.17 -1.67
N VAL A 165 8.26 -1.81 -1.88
CA VAL A 165 6.95 -1.13 -1.82
C VAL A 165 6.63 -0.74 -0.38
N ASP A 166 6.71 -1.69 0.55
CA ASP A 166 6.35 -1.51 1.96
C ASP A 166 7.29 -0.53 2.67
N TYR A 167 8.56 -0.45 2.23
CA TYR A 167 9.57 0.36 2.85
C TYR A 167 9.39 1.86 2.55
N LYS A 168 8.79 2.56 3.52
CA LYS A 168 8.41 3.99 3.50
C LYS A 168 7.09 4.29 2.79
N ILE A 169 6.06 3.52 3.15
CA ILE A 169 4.66 3.99 3.22
C ILE A 169 4.60 4.82 4.53
#